data_AF-A0A2I0VB48-F1
#
_entry.id   AF-A0A2I0VB48-F1
#
_cell.length_a   1.000
_cell.length_b   1.000
_cell.length_c   1.000
_cell.angle_alpha   90.00
_cell.angle_beta   90.00
_cell.angle_gamma   90.00
#
_symmetry.space_group_name_H-M   'P 1'
#
loop_
_entity.id
_entity.type
_entity.pdbx_description
1 polymer ?
#
loop_
_entity_poly.entity_id
_entity_poly.type
_entity_poly.pdbx_seq_one_letter_code
_entity_poly.pdbx_strand_id
1 'polypeptide(L)'
;MEKTQTFIFHKEDDLLCVLPLFHIYSLNSVLLCGLCAWLAIVIMMKFVLMKLMELVEKYRVTVAPFVPPIVVEMLKSEAVDTYDLSSLRMVMSGAVPMGKELQDMLTGCLR
;
A
#
# COMPACT_ATOMS: atom_id res chain seq x y z
N MET A 1 22.59 -15.07 0.50
CA MET A 1 22.29 -14.34 -0.77
C MET A 1 20.93 -13.71 -0.61
N GLU A 2 20.89 -12.43 -0.22
CA GLU A 2 19.64 -11.66 -0.17
C GLU A 2 18.99 -11.69 -1.54
N LYS A 3 17.74 -12.17 -1.63
CA LYS A 3 16.94 -12.04 -2.84
C LYS A 3 16.70 -10.55 -3.04
N THR A 4 17.35 -9.94 -4.03
CA THR A 4 17.01 -8.59 -4.47
C THR A 4 15.57 -8.59 -4.97
N GLN A 5 14.61 -8.21 -4.11
CA GLN A 5 13.24 -7.97 -4.55
C GLN A 5 13.25 -6.68 -5.38
N THR A 6 13.09 -6.84 -6.69
CA THR A 6 13.01 -5.71 -7.62
C THR A 6 11.58 -5.20 -7.63
N PHE A 7 11.35 -3.98 -7.16
CA PHE A 7 10.05 -3.30 -7.27
C PHE A 7 9.92 -2.71 -8.67
N ILE A 8 9.02 -3.27 -9.48
CA ILE A 8 8.76 -2.80 -10.84
C ILE A 8 7.49 -1.98 -10.82
N PHE A 9 7.63 -0.70 -11.16
CA PHE A 9 6.52 0.19 -11.45
C PHE A 9 6.18 0.16 -12.94
N HIS A 10 4.89 0.15 -13.23
CA HIS A 10 4.32 0.27 -14.57
C HIS A 10 3.77 1.69 -14.73
N LYS A 11 3.70 2.17 -15.98
CA LYS A 11 3.25 3.54 -16.29
C LYS A 11 1.79 3.82 -15.87
N GLU A 12 1.00 2.76 -15.73
CA GLU A 12 -0.42 2.80 -15.35
C GLU A 12 -0.61 2.69 -13.84
N ASP A 13 0.46 2.69 -13.05
CA ASP A 13 0.36 2.60 -11.61
C ASP A 13 0.00 3.91 -10.94
N ASP A 14 -0.87 3.79 -9.95
CA ASP A 14 -1.22 4.85 -9.03
C ASP A 14 -0.80 4.43 -7.61
N LEU A 15 0.06 5.23 -6.98
CA LEU A 15 0.62 4.97 -5.66
C LEU A 15 -0.22 5.59 -4.56
N LEU A 16 -0.45 4.84 -3.49
CA LEU A 16 -0.95 5.41 -2.24
C LEU A 16 0.21 5.89 -1.36
N CYS A 17 0.12 7.13 -0.90
CA CYS A 17 1.04 7.70 0.09
C CYS A 17 0.30 7.97 1.40
N VAL A 18 0.20 6.92 2.23
CA VAL A 18 -0.43 6.98 3.57
C VAL A 18 0.59 7.07 4.71
N LEU A 19 1.82 6.65 4.44
CA LEU A 19 2.89 6.67 5.42
C LEU A 19 3.53 8.07 5.50
N PRO A 20 4.07 8.47 6.67
CA PRO A 20 4.50 9.85 6.88
C PRO A 20 5.71 10.25 6.03
N LEU A 21 5.59 11.34 5.26
CA LEU A 21 6.64 11.85 4.37
C LEU A 21 7.88 12.41 5.10
N PHE A 22 7.81 12.63 6.42
CA PHE A 22 8.99 12.98 7.21
C PHE A 22 9.93 11.79 7.45
N HIS A 23 9.49 10.55 7.18
CA HIS A 23 10.30 9.36 7.28
C HIS A 23 10.88 8.97 5.92
N ILE A 24 12.18 8.65 5.87
CA ILE A 24 12.92 8.40 4.62
C ILE A 24 12.30 7.32 3.74
N TYR A 25 11.66 6.31 4.34
CA TYR A 25 10.95 5.26 3.60
C TYR A 25 9.90 5.83 2.65
N SER A 26 8.97 6.64 3.17
CA SER A 26 7.88 7.22 2.38
C SER A 26 8.37 8.31 1.45
N LEU A 27 9.31 9.14 1.94
CA LEU A 27 9.90 10.18 1.12
C LEU A 27 10.58 9.60 -0.11
N ASN A 28 11.42 8.58 0.07
CA ASN A 28 12.18 7.98 -1.03
C ASN A 28 11.34 7.00 -1.85
N SER A 29 10.89 5.90 -1.24
CA SER A 29 10.29 4.78 -1.96
C SER A 29 8.89 5.05 -2.53
N VAL A 30 8.19 6.06 -2.01
CA VAL A 30 6.83 6.42 -2.45
C VAL A 30 6.88 7.71 -3.25
N LEU A 31 7.26 8.82 -2.61
CA LEU A 31 7.21 10.13 -3.25
C LEU A 31 8.26 10.28 -4.36
N LEU A 32 9.55 10.15 -4.03
CA LEU A 32 10.62 10.35 -5.02
C LEU A 32 10.59 9.29 -6.12
N CYS A 33 10.46 8.00 -5.77
CA CYS A 33 10.37 6.95 -6.78
C CYS A 33 9.12 7.06 -7.66
N GLY A 34 7.96 7.40 -7.10
CA GLY A 34 6.73 7.62 -7.86
C GLY A 34 6.86 8.80 -8.83
N LEU A 35 7.46 9.92 -8.38
CA LEU A 35 7.74 11.08 -9.23
C LEU A 35 8.73 10.75 -10.36
N CYS A 36 9.82 10.05 -10.05
CA CYS A 36 10.79 9.60 -11.06
C CYS A 36 10.17 8.67 -12.11
N ALA A 37 9.16 7.89 -11.72
CA ALA A 37 8.41 7.00 -12.60
C ALA A 37 7.19 7.66 -13.26
N TRP A 38 6.95 8.97 -13.02
CA TRP A 38 5.83 9.74 -13.56
C TRP A 38 4.45 9.18 -13.21
N LEU A 39 4.30 8.66 -11.99
CA LEU A 39 3.07 8.03 -11.51
C LEU A 39 2.18 9.03 -10.75
N ALA A 40 0.88 8.74 -10.70
CA ALA A 40 0.01 9.48 -9.79
C ALA A 40 0.26 9.04 -8.35
N ILE A 41 0.20 9.99 -7.42
CA ILE A 41 0.44 9.73 -6.00
C ILE A 41 -0.75 10.27 -5.20
N VAL A 42 -1.55 9.36 -4.68
CA VAL A 42 -2.70 9.67 -3.82
C VAL A 42 -2.22 9.84 -2.40
N ILE A 43 -2.16 11.09 -1.92
CA ILE A 43 -1.62 11.39 -0.60
C ILE A 43 -2.73 11.47 0.45
N MET A 44 -2.54 10.74 1.55
CA MET A 44 -3.40 10.78 2.73
C MET A 44 -2.66 11.41 3.92
N MET A 45 -3.05 12.63 4.30
CA MET A 45 -2.37 13.39 5.36
C MET A 45 -2.48 12.75 6.76
N LYS A 46 -3.58 12.05 7.03
CA LYS A 46 -3.83 11.37 8.31
C LYS A 46 -4.51 10.04 8.04
N PHE A 47 -3.93 8.96 8.56
CA PHE A 47 -4.48 7.62 8.43
C PHE A 47 -5.85 7.50 9.11
N VAL A 48 -6.81 6.96 8.35
CA VAL A 48 -8.16 6.59 8.77
C VAL A 48 -8.58 5.41 7.89
N LEU A 49 -8.79 4.22 8.46
CA LEU A 49 -9.00 2.99 7.68
C LEU A 49 -10.09 3.11 6.61
N MET A 50 -11.29 3.59 6.98
CA MET A 50 -12.41 3.73 6.02
C MET A 50 -12.09 4.64 4.85
N LYS A 51 -11.41 5.76 5.12
CA LYS A 51 -10.99 6.70 4.08
C LYS A 51 -9.88 6.10 3.21
N LEU A 52 -9.00 5.28 3.77
CA LEU A 52 -7.99 4.58 3.00
C LEU A 52 -8.66 3.69 1.95
N MET A 53 -9.65 2.88 2.36
CA MET A 53 -10.39 2.01 1.44
C MET A 53 -11.16 2.80 0.39
N GLU A 54 -11.84 3.88 0.80
CA GLU A 54 -12.54 4.79 -0.11
C GLU A 54 -11.58 5.39 -1.16
N LEU A 55 -10.38 5.79 -0.75
CA LEU A 55 -9.36 6.34 -1.66
C LEU A 55 -8.84 5.28 -2.63
N VAL A 56 -8.63 4.04 -2.16
CA VAL A 56 -8.19 2.93 -3.01
C VAL A 56 -9.24 2.64 -4.08
N GLU A 57 -10.51 2.51 -3.69
CA GLU A 57 -11.61 2.26 -4.63
C GLU A 57 -11.81 3.43 -5.61
N LYS A 58 -11.88 4.67 -5.08
CA LYS A 58 -12.17 5.88 -5.88
C LYS A 58 -11.08 6.18 -6.91
N TYR A 59 -9.81 6.05 -6.52
CA TYR A 59 -8.68 6.36 -7.39
C TYR A 59 -8.08 5.10 -8.04
N ARG A 60 -8.67 3.93 -7.83
CA ARG A 60 -8.18 2.62 -8.32
C ARG A 60 -6.67 2.44 -8.08
N VAL A 61 -6.23 2.72 -6.86
CA VAL A 61 -4.81 2.59 -6.46
C VAL A 61 -4.30 1.18 -6.80
N THR A 62 -3.11 1.10 -7.38
CA THR A 62 -2.50 -0.17 -7.78
C THR A 62 -1.36 -0.59 -6.86
N VAL A 63 -0.64 0.37 -6.27
CA VAL A 63 0.50 0.12 -5.39
C VAL A 63 0.28 0.79 -4.04
N ALA A 64 0.25 -0.02 -2.97
CA ALA A 64 0.04 0.46 -1.61
C ALA A 64 1.19 0.06 -0.66
N PRO A 65 2.05 1.02 -0.25
CA PRO A 65 3.03 0.84 0.81
C PRO A 65 2.37 0.95 2.18
N PHE A 66 2.43 -0.13 2.95
CA PHE A 66 1.91 -0.24 4.31
C PHE A 66 3.00 -0.59 5.32
N VAL A 67 2.61 -0.54 6.59
CA VAL A 67 3.35 -1.10 7.71
C VAL A 67 2.49 -2.16 8.39
N PRO A 68 3.07 -3.13 9.12
CA PRO A 68 2.30 -4.22 9.72
C PRO A 68 1.09 -3.78 10.55
N PRO A 69 1.12 -2.68 11.33
CA PRO A 69 -0.06 -2.19 12.05
C PRO A 69 -1.26 -1.89 11.15
N ILE A 70 -1.04 -1.31 9.97
CA ILE A 70 -2.12 -1.00 9.00
C ILE A 70 -2.74 -2.30 8.51
N VAL A 71 -1.91 -3.28 8.14
CA VAL A 71 -2.38 -4.59 7.65
C VAL A 71 -3.21 -5.32 8.72
N VAL A 72 -2.77 -5.29 9.97
CA VAL A 72 -3.53 -5.88 11.09
C VAL A 72 -4.87 -5.17 11.29
N GLU A 73 -4.91 -3.84 11.15
CA GLU A 73 -6.16 -3.07 11.27
C GLU A 73 -7.12 -3.36 10.11
N MET A 74 -6.60 -3.50 8.88
CA MET A 74 -7.37 -3.94 7.72
C MET A 74 -8.00 -5.31 7.97
N LEU A 75 -7.21 -6.32 8.36
CA LEU A 75 -7.67 -7.69 8.56
C LEU A 75 -8.66 -7.86 9.73
N LYS A 76 -8.71 -6.90 10.66
CA LYS A 76 -9.68 -6.89 11.77
C LYS A 76 -11.00 -6.20 11.40
N SER A 77 -11.04 -5.47 10.28
CA SER A 77 -12.18 -4.66 9.90
C SER A 77 -13.03 -5.37 8.87
N GLU A 78 -14.34 -5.41 9.10
CA GLU A 78 -15.34 -5.84 8.11
C GLU A 78 -15.41 -4.89 6.90
N ALA A 79 -14.78 -3.71 6.99
CA ALA A 79 -14.77 -2.74 5.90
C ALA A 79 -14.08 -3.28 4.65
N VAL A 80 -13.13 -4.22 4.79
CA VAL A 80 -12.42 -4.75 3.62
C VAL A 80 -13.37 -5.47 2.65
N ASP A 81 -14.43 -6.10 3.17
CA ASP A 81 -15.44 -6.77 2.35
C ASP A 81 -16.45 -5.80 1.72
N THR A 82 -16.42 -4.52 2.10
CA THR A 82 -17.38 -3.50 1.63
C THR A 82 -16.88 -2.64 0.48
N TYR A 83 -15.56 -2.61 0.23
CA TYR A 83 -14.93 -1.77 -0.81
C TYR A 83 -14.27 -2.62 -1.89
N ASP A 84 -14.31 -2.16 -3.15
CA ASP A 84 -13.56 -2.79 -4.25
C ASP A 84 -12.06 -2.48 -4.13
N LEU A 85 -11.27 -3.46 -3.66
CA LEU A 85 -9.81 -3.39 -3.57
C LEU A 85 -9.09 -4.12 -4.71
N SER A 86 -9.82 -4.59 -5.74
CA SER A 86 -9.27 -5.41 -6.84
C SER A 86 -8.22 -4.70 -7.70
N SER A 87 -8.12 -3.37 -7.61
CA SER A 87 -7.07 -2.61 -8.31
C SER A 87 -5.68 -2.82 -7.73
N LEU A 88 -5.57 -3.23 -6.46
CA LEU A 88 -4.29 -3.41 -5.78
C LEU A 88 -3.53 -4.61 -6.33
N ARG A 89 -2.53 -4.35 -7.17
CA ARG A 89 -1.63 -5.38 -7.70
C ARG A 89 -0.41 -5.63 -6.80
N MET A 90 -0.03 -4.65 -5.99
CA MET A 90 1.18 -4.70 -5.17
C MET A 90 0.96 -4.02 -3.82
N VAL A 91 1.14 -4.80 -2.75
CA VAL A 91 1.26 -4.28 -1.39
C VAL A 91 2.69 -4.43 -0.92
N MET A 92 3.30 -3.31 -0.52
CA MET A 92 4.64 -3.29 0.04
C MET A 92 4.52 -3.18 1.56
N SER A 93 5.30 -3.95 2.32
CA SER A 93 5.40 -3.79 3.77
C SER A 93 6.84 -3.53 4.17
N GLY A 94 7.06 -2.53 5.03
CA GLY A 94 8.38 -2.13 5.49
C GLY A 94 8.49 -2.00 7.02
N ALA A 95 9.64 -1.49 7.46
CA ALA A 95 10.04 -1.21 8.85
C ALA A 95 10.23 -2.43 9.77
N VAL A 96 9.34 -3.42 9.73
CA VAL A 96 9.39 -4.61 10.60
C VAL A 96 9.01 -5.85 9.78
N PRO A 97 9.64 -7.01 10.03
CA PRO A 97 9.27 -8.26 9.37
C PRO A 97 7.80 -8.60 9.60
N MET A 98 7.11 -8.93 8.52
CA MET A 98 5.72 -9.38 8.56
C MET A 98 5.69 -10.92 8.59
N GLY A 99 4.97 -11.50 9.54
CA GLY A 99 4.81 -12.97 9.62
C GLY A 99 4.12 -13.54 8.38
N LYS A 100 4.48 -14.77 8.00
CA LYS A 100 3.92 -15.44 6.82
C LYS A 100 2.39 -15.57 6.89
N GLU A 101 1.86 -15.87 8.07
CA GLU A 101 0.41 -15.94 8.30
C GLU A 101 -0.31 -14.62 7.94
N LEU A 102 0.26 -13.48 8.36
CA LEU A 102 -0.31 -12.17 8.04
C LEU A 102 -0.23 -11.86 6.54
N GLN A 103 0.83 -12.29 5.86
CA GLN A 103 0.97 -12.18 4.40
C GLN A 103 -0.08 -13.02 3.67
N ASP A 104 -0.31 -14.26 4.13
CA ASP A 104 -1.26 -15.19 3.52
C ASP A 104 -2.70 -14.67 3.71
N MET A 105 -3.05 -14.16 4.90
CA MET A 105 -4.34 -13.52 5.17
C MET A 105 -4.58 -12.30 4.30
N LEU A 106 -3.60 -11.39 4.20
CA LEU A 106 -3.69 -10.20 3.36
C LEU A 106 -3.89 -10.57 1.88
N THR A 107 -3.15 -11.57 1.40
CA THR A 107 -3.28 -12.04 0.00
C THR A 107 -4.64 -12.67 -0.26
N GLY A 108 -5.25 -13.33 0.73
CA GLY A 108 -6.62 -13.85 0.62
C GLY A 108 -7.69 -12.77 0.58
N CYS A 109 -7.44 -11.63 1.21
CA CYS A 109 -8.36 -10.52 1.35
C CYS A 109 -8.39 -9.59 0.12
N LEU A 110 -7.29 -9.53 -0.63
CA LEU A 110 -7.11 -8.66 -1.81
C LEU A 110 -7.46 -9.33 -3.15
N ARG A 111 -8.28 -10.39 -3.13
CA ARG A 111 -8.64 -11.18 -4.33
C ARG A 111 -10.01 -10.83 -4.88
#